data_AF-A0A9W4NM09-F1
#
_entry.id   AF-A0A9W4NM09-F1
#
_cell.length_a   1.000
_cell.length_b   1.000
_cell.length_c   1.000
_cell.angle_alpha   90.00
_cell.angle_beta   90.00
_cell.angle_gamma   90.00
#
_symmetry.space_group_name_H-M   'P 1'
#
loop_
_entity.id
_entity.type
_entity.pdbx_description
1 polymer ?
#
loop_
_entity_poly.entity_id
_entity_poly.type
_entity_poly.pdbx_seq_one_letter_code
_entity_poly.pdbx_strand_id
1 'polypeptide(L)'
;MSSGHSDHADDTATAPQLPQSAPMSETAHQSSIGAMPLVSTKEKDSTRKIEKQSLEYALRSGIAGGLAGCAAKTVVAPLDRVKILFQASNPQFAKYTGSWSGLAHAIRDINRHEGARGLYKGHSVTLLRIFPYAAIKFLAYEQIRAVLIPSSEHETPLRRLISGSLAGVTSVCFTYPLELMRVRMAFETSHSHRSGLLDIMRQIYHERAAPTPRSAAATESSTVAAVEGAASTVNKIAPRTGLINFYRGFAPTILGMLPYAGISFLTHDTVGDFFRHPSLAPYTLKRAVDGDIDPRKAELNKNRPLLNAPFELLAGALAGLASQTSSYPIEVIRRRMQVGGAVGDGHRLGIAETGRKIWLECGFRGFWVGLTIGYIKVVPMYAVAFFVYERVKGSLRIG
;
A
#
# COMPACT_ATOMS: atom_id res chain seq x y z
N MET A 1 23.35 -89.29 -9.03
CA MET A 1 24.03 -89.86 -10.21
C MET A 1 24.79 -88.69 -10.85
N SER A 2 26.08 -88.46 -10.59
CA SER A 2 27.29 -89.32 -10.59
C SER A 2 27.91 -89.45 -11.97
N SER A 3 29.22 -89.15 -12.06
CA SER A 3 30.19 -89.37 -13.18
C SER A 3 29.84 -88.78 -14.58
N GLY A 4 30.78 -88.26 -15.39
CA GLY A 4 32.16 -87.82 -15.13
C GLY A 4 33.26 -88.40 -16.05
N HIS A 5 34.22 -87.52 -16.42
CA HIS A 5 35.63 -87.77 -16.79
C HIS A 5 36.07 -88.00 -18.26
N SER A 6 37.38 -87.76 -18.51
CA SER A 6 38.15 -87.71 -19.78
C SER A 6 37.74 -86.60 -20.76
N ASP A 7 38.54 -85.62 -21.20
CA ASP A 7 40.01 -85.34 -21.29
C ASP A 7 40.67 -85.64 -22.64
N HIS A 8 41.23 -84.59 -23.28
CA HIS A 8 42.56 -84.60 -23.90
C HIS A 8 43.06 -83.17 -24.21
N ALA A 9 44.35 -82.94 -24.01
CA ALA A 9 45.15 -81.82 -24.54
C ALA A 9 45.90 -82.29 -25.82
N ASP A 10 46.72 -81.54 -26.57
CA ASP A 10 47.35 -80.20 -26.40
C ASP A 10 47.04 -79.31 -27.67
N ASP A 11 47.78 -78.34 -28.21
CA ASP A 11 49.13 -77.76 -28.00
C ASP A 11 49.19 -76.28 -28.50
N THR A 12 50.38 -75.73 -28.80
CA THR A 12 50.72 -74.31 -28.56
C THR A 12 51.38 -73.59 -29.75
N ALA A 13 51.04 -72.30 -29.91
CA ALA A 13 51.79 -71.22 -30.61
C ALA A 13 52.22 -71.35 -32.09
N THR A 14 52.03 -70.25 -32.86
CA THR A 14 53.11 -69.46 -33.52
C THR A 14 52.50 -68.27 -34.30
N ALA A 15 53.15 -67.10 -34.23
CA ALA A 15 52.85 -65.90 -35.03
C ALA A 15 54.06 -65.58 -35.96
N PRO A 16 53.94 -64.74 -37.02
CA PRO A 16 54.20 -63.30 -36.80
C PRO A 16 53.61 -62.26 -37.80
N GLN A 17 53.67 -60.98 -37.38
CA GLN A 17 53.97 -59.75 -38.15
C GLN A 17 52.94 -59.00 -39.06
N LEU A 18 53.17 -57.67 -39.07
CA LEU A 18 52.65 -56.51 -39.83
C LEU A 18 53.90 -55.81 -40.48
N PRO A 19 53.87 -54.65 -41.21
CA PRO A 19 52.83 -53.62 -41.40
C PRO A 19 52.73 -53.03 -42.86
N GLN A 20 52.25 -51.77 -43.00
CA GLN A 20 52.22 -50.80 -44.14
C GLN A 20 50.83 -50.57 -44.78
N SER A 21 50.48 -49.40 -45.37
CA SER A 21 50.86 -47.98 -45.17
C SER A 21 49.88 -47.06 -45.93
N ALA A 22 49.81 -45.76 -45.62
CA ALA A 22 48.89 -44.78 -46.27
C ALA A 22 49.49 -44.09 -47.52
N PRO A 23 48.66 -43.34 -48.28
CA PRO A 23 49.13 -42.09 -48.91
C PRO A 23 48.13 -40.90 -48.79
N MET A 24 48.61 -39.68 -49.07
CA MET A 24 47.83 -38.43 -49.07
C MET A 24 48.43 -37.38 -50.05
N SER A 25 47.60 -36.67 -50.83
CA SER A 25 47.90 -35.51 -51.73
C SER A 25 46.53 -34.98 -52.24
N GLU A 26 46.12 -33.71 -52.29
CA GLU A 26 46.69 -32.47 -52.89
C GLU A 26 46.82 -32.55 -54.44
N THR A 27 46.39 -31.58 -55.27
CA THR A 27 45.94 -30.18 -55.04
C THR A 27 44.89 -29.68 -56.08
N ALA A 28 44.50 -28.40 -56.02
CA ALA A 28 43.29 -27.79 -56.66
C ALA A 28 43.42 -27.28 -58.12
N HIS A 29 42.26 -27.05 -58.80
CA HIS A 29 41.87 -25.71 -59.36
C HIS A 29 40.43 -25.63 -59.97
N GLN A 30 39.52 -24.92 -59.27
CA GLN A 30 38.72 -23.76 -59.75
C GLN A 30 37.94 -23.77 -61.11
N SER A 31 36.59 -23.64 -61.06
CA SER A 31 35.83 -22.48 -61.64
C SER A 31 34.28 -22.58 -61.59
N SER A 32 33.63 -21.42 -61.73
CA SER A 32 32.22 -21.15 -62.13
C SER A 32 31.02 -21.34 -61.17
N ILE A 33 30.58 -20.21 -60.60
CA ILE A 33 29.19 -19.72 -60.45
C ILE A 33 28.10 -20.67 -59.86
N GLY A 34 27.70 -20.36 -58.63
CA GLY A 34 26.39 -20.73 -58.04
C GLY A 34 25.83 -19.57 -57.22
N ALA A 35 24.52 -19.29 -57.30
CA ALA A 35 23.93 -18.07 -56.74
C ALA A 35 23.74 -18.12 -55.21
N MET A 36 24.01 -16.99 -54.53
CA MET A 36 23.72 -16.82 -53.10
C MET A 36 22.22 -16.57 -52.86
N PRO A 37 21.56 -17.31 -51.95
CA PRO A 37 20.28 -16.91 -51.39
C PRO A 37 20.49 -15.75 -50.40
N LEU A 38 19.70 -14.68 -50.52
CA LEU A 38 19.66 -13.59 -49.56
C LEU A 38 19.12 -14.07 -48.21
N VAL A 39 20.00 -14.35 -47.25
CA VAL A 39 19.64 -14.61 -45.85
C VAL A 39 19.13 -13.31 -45.24
N SER A 40 17.81 -13.12 -45.26
CA SER A 40 17.16 -11.99 -44.61
C SER A 40 17.45 -11.99 -43.11
N THR A 41 18.19 -10.98 -42.64
CA THR A 41 18.45 -10.73 -41.22
C THR A 41 17.18 -10.24 -40.53
N LYS A 42 16.23 -11.15 -40.29
CA LYS A 42 15.15 -10.92 -39.33
C LYS A 42 15.76 -10.80 -37.94
N GLU A 43 15.85 -9.56 -37.45
CA GLU A 43 16.01 -9.30 -36.02
C GLU A 43 14.91 -10.06 -35.27
N LYS A 44 15.32 -11.04 -34.47
CA LYS A 44 14.46 -11.53 -33.38
C LYS A 44 14.53 -10.45 -32.29
N ASP A 45 13.55 -9.54 -32.23
CA ASP A 45 13.24 -8.81 -30.98
C ASP A 45 12.75 -9.86 -29.97
N SER A 46 13.71 -10.56 -29.38
CA SER A 46 13.47 -11.55 -28.35
C SER A 46 12.98 -10.78 -27.14
N THR A 47 11.67 -10.82 -26.91
CA THR A 47 11.02 -10.22 -25.75
C THR A 47 11.64 -10.81 -24.48
N ARG A 48 12.65 -10.12 -23.95
CA ARG A 48 13.32 -10.45 -22.69
C ARG A 48 12.25 -10.52 -21.61
N LYS A 49 11.84 -11.74 -21.24
CA LYS A 49 11.00 -11.99 -20.07
C LYS A 49 11.80 -11.55 -18.85
N ILE A 50 11.57 -10.31 -18.42
CA ILE A 50 12.28 -9.70 -17.30
C ILE A 50 12.07 -10.61 -16.08
N GLU A 51 13.15 -11.11 -15.50
CA GLU A 51 13.05 -11.99 -14.33
C GLU A 51 12.37 -11.26 -13.19
N LYS A 52 11.33 -11.87 -12.61
CA LYS A 52 10.47 -11.24 -11.59
C LYS A 52 11.18 -10.99 -10.25
N GLN A 53 12.43 -11.46 -10.12
CA GLN A 53 13.33 -11.22 -8.97
C GLN A 53 14.40 -10.16 -9.27
N SER A 54 14.50 -9.65 -10.49
CA SER A 54 15.45 -8.60 -10.84
C SER A 54 15.09 -7.26 -10.19
N LEU A 55 16.11 -6.52 -9.73
CA LEU A 55 15.95 -5.16 -9.21
C LEU A 55 15.34 -4.22 -10.28
N GLU A 56 15.60 -4.48 -11.56
CA GLU A 56 14.95 -3.79 -12.67
C GLU A 56 13.42 -4.04 -12.71
N TYR A 57 12.96 -5.30 -12.57
CA TYR A 57 11.53 -5.60 -12.50
C TYR A 57 10.87 -4.89 -11.31
N ALA A 58 11.52 -4.91 -10.14
CA ALA A 58 11.03 -4.25 -8.94
C ALA A 58 10.95 -2.72 -9.11
N LEU A 59 11.99 -2.09 -9.67
CA LEU A 59 12.03 -0.64 -9.92
C LEU A 59 11.00 -0.21 -10.97
N ARG A 60 10.93 -0.89 -12.13
CA ARG A 60 9.95 -0.61 -13.19
C ARG A 60 8.51 -0.76 -12.67
N SER A 61 8.23 -1.81 -11.89
CA SER A 61 6.92 -2.04 -11.28
C SER A 61 6.59 -1.00 -10.20
N GLY A 62 7.58 -0.59 -9.40
CA GLY A 62 7.46 0.48 -8.41
C GLY A 62 7.15 1.84 -9.04
N ILE A 63 7.77 2.15 -10.19
CA ILE A 63 7.45 3.34 -10.99
C ILE A 63 6.02 3.26 -11.53
N ALA A 64 5.61 2.12 -12.09
CA ALA A 64 4.23 1.92 -12.58
C ALA A 64 3.19 2.11 -11.47
N GLY A 65 3.39 1.48 -10.30
CA GLY A 65 2.53 1.63 -9.13
C GLY A 65 2.53 3.06 -8.56
N GLY A 66 3.69 3.73 -8.56
CA GLY A 66 3.83 5.12 -8.13
C GLY A 66 3.06 6.09 -9.02
N LEU A 67 3.22 5.99 -10.34
CA LEU A 67 2.51 6.82 -11.32
C LEU A 67 1.00 6.58 -11.30
N ALA A 68 0.57 5.31 -11.20
CA ALA A 68 -0.83 4.94 -11.00
C ALA A 68 -1.41 5.55 -9.72
N GLY A 69 -0.67 5.49 -8.61
CA GLY A 69 -1.03 6.13 -7.34
C GLY A 69 -1.15 7.65 -7.46
N CYS A 70 -0.21 8.30 -8.14
CA CYS A 70 -0.24 9.75 -8.41
C CYS A 70 -1.47 10.15 -9.22
N ALA A 71 -1.79 9.43 -10.29
CA ALA A 71 -2.97 9.70 -11.13
C ALA A 71 -4.28 9.49 -10.34
N ALA A 72 -4.41 8.36 -9.64
CA ALA A 72 -5.56 8.04 -8.82
C ALA A 72 -5.80 9.08 -7.71
N LYS A 73 -4.74 9.53 -7.02
CA LYS A 73 -4.84 10.62 -6.02
C LYS A 73 -5.17 11.97 -6.63
N THR A 74 -4.75 12.25 -7.86
CA THR A 74 -5.07 13.50 -8.56
C THR A 74 -6.56 13.58 -8.90
N VAL A 75 -7.16 12.51 -9.41
CA VAL A 75 -8.59 12.48 -9.74
C VAL A 75 -9.49 12.68 -8.51
N VAL A 76 -9.08 12.17 -7.33
CA VAL A 76 -9.86 12.33 -6.09
C VAL A 76 -9.40 13.47 -5.18
N ALA A 77 -8.41 14.29 -5.58
CA ALA A 77 -7.90 15.38 -4.77
C ALA A 77 -8.96 16.40 -4.32
N PRO A 78 -9.94 16.82 -5.16
CA PRO A 78 -11.04 17.69 -4.72
C PRO A 78 -11.90 17.06 -3.60
N LEU A 79 -12.16 15.76 -3.70
CA LEU A 79 -12.92 15.01 -2.69
C LEU A 79 -12.12 14.86 -1.39
N ASP A 80 -10.81 14.60 -1.50
CA ASP A 80 -9.91 14.54 -0.35
C ASP A 80 -9.80 15.90 0.37
N ARG A 81 -9.76 17.03 -0.34
CA ARG A 81 -9.77 18.37 0.31
C ARG A 81 -11.08 18.63 1.06
N VAL A 82 -12.23 18.40 0.43
CA VAL A 82 -13.54 18.64 1.09
C VAL A 82 -13.73 17.67 2.27
N LYS A 83 -13.29 16.40 2.16
CA LYS A 83 -13.29 15.47 3.30
C LYS A 83 -12.46 16.01 4.46
N ILE A 84 -11.25 16.53 4.20
CA ILE A 84 -10.40 17.14 5.24
C ILE A 84 -11.11 18.34 5.89
N LEU A 85 -11.62 19.29 5.11
CA LEU A 85 -12.33 20.47 5.63
C LEU A 85 -13.53 20.10 6.52
N PHE A 86 -14.28 19.08 6.13
CA PHE A 86 -15.44 18.58 6.88
C PHE A 86 -15.03 17.85 8.17
N GLN A 87 -14.12 16.87 8.10
CA GLN A 87 -13.64 16.11 9.28
C GLN A 87 -12.95 17.03 10.31
N ALA A 88 -12.18 18.00 9.83
CA ALA A 88 -11.47 18.96 10.66
C ALA A 88 -12.36 20.06 11.26
N SER A 89 -13.65 20.11 10.87
CA SER A 89 -14.60 21.16 11.29
C SER A 89 -14.11 22.58 10.96
N ASN A 90 -13.70 22.81 9.70
CA ASN A 90 -13.31 24.14 9.25
C ASN A 90 -14.49 25.13 9.39
N PRO A 91 -14.34 26.30 10.05
CA PRO A 91 -15.45 27.22 10.33
C PRO A 91 -16.24 27.67 9.09
N GLN A 92 -15.58 27.90 7.95
CA GLN A 92 -16.21 28.34 6.71
C GLN A 92 -17.05 27.23 6.05
N PHE A 93 -16.68 25.96 6.27
CA PHE A 93 -17.26 24.78 5.62
C PHE A 93 -18.13 23.92 6.55
N ALA A 94 -18.12 24.16 7.86
CA ALA A 94 -18.96 23.47 8.85
C ALA A 94 -20.45 23.52 8.48
N LYS A 95 -20.92 24.66 7.97
CA LYS A 95 -22.28 24.91 7.45
C LYS A 95 -22.75 23.96 6.33
N TYR A 96 -21.82 23.26 5.65
CA TYR A 96 -22.12 22.28 4.61
C TYR A 96 -22.04 20.83 5.09
N THR A 97 -21.65 20.58 6.34
CA THR A 97 -21.59 19.22 6.89
C THR A 97 -22.99 18.65 7.13
N GLY A 98 -23.13 17.33 7.14
CA GLY A 98 -24.40 16.64 7.41
C GLY A 98 -25.45 16.66 6.28
N SER A 99 -25.33 17.53 5.27
CA SER A 99 -26.22 17.60 4.11
C SER A 99 -25.73 16.73 2.93
N TRP A 100 -26.66 16.03 2.26
CA TRP A 100 -26.40 15.28 1.03
C TRP A 100 -25.83 16.15 -0.10
N SER A 101 -26.34 17.38 -0.26
CA SER A 101 -25.84 18.33 -1.25
C SER A 101 -24.60 19.10 -0.78
N GLY A 102 -24.18 18.92 0.49
CA GLY A 102 -23.08 19.66 1.11
C GLY A 102 -21.75 19.52 0.39
N LEU A 103 -21.43 18.33 -0.12
CA LEU A 103 -20.24 18.08 -0.93
C LEU A 103 -20.22 18.95 -2.21
N ALA A 104 -21.32 18.95 -2.96
CA ALA A 104 -21.43 19.72 -4.20
C ALA A 104 -21.39 21.24 -3.93
N HIS A 105 -22.04 21.70 -2.85
CA HIS A 105 -21.97 23.08 -2.40
C HIS A 105 -20.55 23.50 -2.02
N ALA A 106 -19.83 22.70 -1.22
CA ALA A 106 -18.46 22.98 -0.83
C ALA A 106 -17.49 23.03 -2.04
N ILE A 107 -17.63 22.10 -2.99
CA ILE A 107 -16.84 22.13 -4.25
C ILE A 107 -17.14 23.41 -5.05
N ARG A 108 -18.42 23.77 -5.18
CA ARG A 108 -18.85 24.99 -5.90
C ARG A 108 -18.39 26.27 -5.22
N ASP A 109 -18.37 26.30 -3.88
CA ASP A 109 -17.93 27.43 -3.07
C ASP A 109 -16.42 27.66 -3.23
N ILE A 110 -15.60 26.60 -3.03
CA ILE A 110 -14.15 26.63 -3.26
C ILE A 110 -13.83 27.03 -4.70
N ASN A 111 -14.52 26.46 -5.69
CA ASN A 111 -14.27 26.78 -7.10
C ASN A 111 -14.67 28.22 -7.46
N ARG A 112 -15.61 28.84 -6.74
CA ARG A 112 -15.97 30.27 -6.89
C ARG A 112 -14.99 31.21 -6.18
N HIS A 113 -14.48 30.83 -5.01
CA HIS A 113 -13.69 31.71 -4.13
C HIS A 113 -12.17 31.56 -4.31
N GLU A 114 -11.68 30.35 -4.60
CA GLU A 114 -10.25 30.05 -4.82
C GLU A 114 -9.92 29.61 -6.26
N GLY A 115 -10.95 29.38 -7.09
CA GLY A 115 -10.81 28.79 -8.43
C GLY A 115 -10.51 27.28 -8.39
N ALA A 116 -10.50 26.65 -9.58
CA ALA A 116 -10.31 25.20 -9.71
C ALA A 116 -9.01 24.68 -9.08
N ARG A 117 -7.93 25.48 -9.11
CA ARG A 117 -6.65 25.14 -8.46
C ARG A 117 -6.75 25.07 -6.93
N GLY A 118 -7.70 25.79 -6.30
CA GLY A 118 -7.95 25.73 -4.86
C GLY A 118 -8.34 24.33 -4.38
N LEU A 119 -9.10 23.58 -5.17
CA LEU A 119 -9.51 22.20 -4.85
C LEU A 119 -8.32 21.25 -4.65
N TYR A 120 -7.11 21.62 -5.12
CA TYR A 120 -5.88 20.84 -5.03
C TYR A 120 -4.89 21.34 -3.96
N LYS A 121 -5.28 22.27 -3.06
CA LYS A 121 -4.43 22.66 -1.92
C LYS A 121 -4.03 21.42 -1.09
N GLY A 122 -2.73 21.29 -0.81
CA GLY A 122 -2.14 20.11 -0.16
C GLY A 122 -1.91 18.88 -1.05
N HIS A 123 -2.35 18.88 -2.32
CA HIS A 123 -2.16 17.75 -3.23
C HIS A 123 -0.68 17.51 -3.59
N SER A 124 0.12 18.56 -3.75
CA SER A 124 1.57 18.45 -3.99
C SER A 124 2.28 17.63 -2.90
N VAL A 125 1.94 17.87 -1.62
CA VAL A 125 2.46 17.10 -0.48
C VAL A 125 1.94 15.66 -0.48
N THR A 126 0.73 15.44 -1.00
CA THR A 126 0.14 14.11 -1.17
C THR A 126 0.93 13.28 -2.17
N LEU A 127 1.32 13.88 -3.31
CA LEU A 127 2.17 13.24 -4.33
C LEU A 127 3.59 13.00 -3.80
N LEU A 128 4.20 14.02 -3.18
CA LEU A 128 5.53 13.93 -2.56
C LEU A 128 5.64 12.78 -1.54
N ARG A 129 4.55 12.47 -0.81
CA ARG A 129 4.52 11.38 0.17
C ARG A 129 4.54 9.97 -0.44
N ILE A 130 4.12 9.78 -1.69
CA ILE A 130 3.90 8.44 -2.28
C ILE A 130 5.20 7.62 -2.33
N PHE A 131 6.26 8.15 -2.94
CA PHE A 131 7.51 7.40 -3.12
C PHE A 131 8.26 7.14 -1.80
N PRO A 132 8.46 8.12 -0.89
CA PRO A 132 9.09 7.86 0.41
C PRO A 132 8.30 6.86 1.27
N TYR A 133 6.96 6.91 1.24
CA TYR A 133 6.13 5.95 1.97
C TYR A 133 6.30 4.53 1.43
N ALA A 134 6.30 4.36 0.10
CA ALA A 134 6.51 3.07 -0.54
C ALA A 134 7.91 2.51 -0.26
N ALA A 135 8.96 3.32 -0.47
CA ALA A 135 10.35 2.90 -0.28
C ALA A 135 10.65 2.52 1.19
N ILE A 136 10.25 3.35 2.16
CA ILE A 136 10.46 3.05 3.58
C ILE A 136 9.62 1.84 4.01
N LYS A 137 8.39 1.67 3.50
CA LYS A 137 7.58 0.48 3.81
C LYS A 137 8.21 -0.79 3.26
N PHE A 138 8.74 -0.75 2.03
CA PHE A 138 9.39 -1.89 1.39
C PHE A 138 10.64 -2.31 2.17
N LEU A 139 11.57 -1.39 2.39
CA LEU A 139 12.81 -1.66 3.14
C LEU A 139 12.51 -2.14 4.57
N ALA A 140 11.59 -1.48 5.29
CA ALA A 140 11.20 -1.92 6.63
C ALA A 140 10.57 -3.33 6.60
N TYR A 141 9.76 -3.65 5.59
CA TYR A 141 9.16 -4.98 5.47
C TYR A 141 10.22 -6.06 5.21
N GLU A 142 11.23 -5.81 4.38
CA GLU A 142 12.33 -6.75 4.15
C GLU A 142 13.12 -7.01 5.43
N GLN A 143 13.56 -5.95 6.13
CA GLN A 143 14.34 -6.07 7.37
C GLN A 143 13.54 -6.76 8.49
N ILE A 144 12.26 -6.40 8.67
CA ILE A 144 11.39 -7.01 9.68
C ILE A 144 11.08 -8.47 9.30
N ARG A 145 10.84 -8.78 8.02
CA ARG A 145 10.61 -10.17 7.57
C ARG A 145 11.85 -11.02 7.76
N ALA A 146 13.06 -10.51 7.49
CA ALA A 146 14.30 -11.27 7.69
C ALA A 146 14.49 -11.73 9.16
N VAL A 147 14.08 -10.90 10.13
CA VAL A 147 14.11 -11.26 11.56
C VAL A 147 12.93 -12.16 11.97
N LEU A 148 11.72 -11.88 11.49
CA LEU A 148 10.50 -12.53 11.98
C LEU A 148 10.12 -13.82 11.22
N ILE A 149 10.61 -13.97 9.99
CA ILE A 149 10.43 -15.12 9.09
C ILE A 149 11.78 -15.43 8.39
N PRO A 150 12.77 -16.00 9.11
CA PRO A 150 14.09 -16.29 8.54
C PRO A 150 14.07 -17.42 7.50
N SER A 151 13.14 -18.36 7.64
CA SER A 151 12.98 -19.55 6.78
C SER A 151 11.51 -19.75 6.40
N SER A 152 11.25 -20.42 5.27
CA SER A 152 9.88 -20.64 4.76
C SER A 152 8.94 -21.34 5.73
N GLU A 153 9.46 -22.28 6.54
CA GLU A 153 8.72 -22.99 7.60
C GLU A 153 8.14 -22.06 8.67
N HIS A 154 8.74 -20.87 8.84
CA HIS A 154 8.28 -19.85 9.78
C HIS A 154 7.26 -18.88 9.15
N GLU A 155 6.83 -19.07 7.89
CA GLU A 155 5.90 -18.16 7.22
C GLU A 155 4.42 -18.37 7.64
N THR A 156 4.11 -18.05 8.90
CA THR A 156 2.72 -18.07 9.38
C THR A 156 1.96 -16.80 8.97
N PRO A 157 0.62 -16.87 8.75
CA PRO A 157 -0.19 -15.68 8.46
C PRO A 157 -0.05 -14.58 9.52
N LEU A 158 0.07 -14.95 10.80
CA LEU A 158 0.28 -14.01 11.91
C LEU A 158 1.65 -13.31 11.82
N ARG A 159 2.75 -14.03 11.53
CA ARG A 159 4.07 -13.39 11.36
C ARG A 159 4.11 -12.47 10.13
N ARG A 160 3.41 -12.83 9.03
CA ARG A 160 3.23 -11.96 7.86
C ARG A 160 2.45 -10.68 8.21
N LEU A 161 1.36 -10.82 8.96
CA LEU A 161 0.54 -9.71 9.45
C LEU A 161 1.34 -8.75 10.34
N ILE A 162 2.08 -9.28 11.32
CA ILE A 162 2.94 -8.48 12.22
C ILE A 162 4.01 -7.74 11.40
N SER A 163 4.70 -8.44 10.48
CA SER A 163 5.74 -7.83 9.63
C SER A 163 5.18 -6.70 8.76
N GLY A 164 4.03 -6.92 8.11
CA GLY A 164 3.36 -5.91 7.29
C GLY A 164 2.83 -4.71 8.10
N SER A 165 2.37 -4.95 9.32
CA SER A 165 1.87 -3.92 10.23
C SER A 165 2.99 -3.06 10.80
N LEU A 166 4.08 -3.66 11.30
CA LEU A 166 5.25 -2.94 11.81
C LEU A 166 5.93 -2.12 10.70
N ALA A 167 6.10 -2.68 9.50
CA ALA A 167 6.59 -1.92 8.34
C ALA A 167 5.67 -0.74 7.96
N GLY A 168 4.35 -0.92 8.12
CA GLY A 168 3.36 0.16 7.96
C GLY A 168 3.49 1.25 9.02
N VAL A 169 3.67 0.90 10.29
CA VAL A 169 3.89 1.86 11.39
C VAL A 169 5.19 2.63 11.19
N THR A 170 6.28 1.95 10.82
CA THR A 170 7.59 2.56 10.53
C THR A 170 7.50 3.57 9.38
N SER A 171 6.89 3.20 8.24
CA SER A 171 6.74 4.12 7.11
C SER A 171 5.75 5.26 7.38
N VAL A 172 4.72 5.05 8.21
CA VAL A 172 3.87 6.14 8.71
C VAL A 172 4.66 7.08 9.61
N CYS A 173 5.53 6.59 10.50
CA CYS A 173 6.36 7.41 11.38
C CYS A 173 7.24 8.39 10.60
N PHE A 174 8.11 7.89 9.71
CA PHE A 174 9.00 8.75 8.92
C PHE A 174 8.26 9.69 7.96
N THR A 175 7.10 9.29 7.41
CA THR A 175 6.34 10.13 6.48
C THR A 175 5.24 10.98 7.14
N TYR A 176 5.16 10.98 8.48
CA TYR A 176 4.13 11.72 9.20
C TYR A 176 4.20 13.26 9.02
N PRO A 177 5.39 13.91 8.98
CA PRO A 177 5.47 15.34 8.74
C PRO A 177 4.77 15.79 7.44
N LEU A 178 4.92 15.01 6.36
CA LEU A 178 4.23 15.25 5.09
C LEU A 178 2.71 15.11 5.22
N GLU A 179 2.22 14.14 5.99
CA GLU A 179 0.78 13.98 6.26
C GLU A 179 0.20 15.15 7.05
N LEU A 180 0.93 15.74 8.02
CA LEU A 180 0.46 16.94 8.72
C LEU A 180 0.49 18.17 7.80
N MET A 181 1.59 18.39 7.08
CA MET A 181 1.74 19.52 6.14
C MET A 181 0.63 19.49 5.07
N ARG A 182 0.32 18.32 4.52
CA ARG A 182 -0.84 18.09 3.64
C ARG A 182 -2.13 18.60 4.25
N VAL A 183 -2.42 18.22 5.49
CA VAL A 183 -3.70 18.53 6.16
C VAL A 183 -3.80 20.01 6.51
N ARG A 184 -2.72 20.64 6.96
CA ARG A 184 -2.67 22.10 7.20
C ARG A 184 -2.91 22.88 5.90
N MET A 185 -2.22 22.54 4.81
CA MET A 185 -2.44 23.17 3.49
C MET A 185 -3.87 22.96 2.96
N ALA A 186 -4.44 21.77 3.12
CA ALA A 186 -5.80 21.48 2.65
C ALA A 186 -6.88 22.20 3.47
N PHE A 187 -6.63 22.40 4.78
CA PHE A 187 -7.51 23.12 5.70
C PHE A 187 -7.51 24.64 5.49
N GLU A 188 -6.39 25.21 5.03
CA GLU A 188 -6.25 26.66 4.85
C GLU A 188 -7.14 27.20 3.72
N THR A 189 -8.12 28.04 4.06
CA THR A 189 -9.04 28.69 3.12
C THR A 189 -8.73 30.18 2.90
N SER A 190 -7.52 30.62 3.27
CA SER A 190 -7.11 32.03 3.21
C SER A 190 -7.28 32.65 1.83
N HIS A 191 -7.87 33.84 1.81
CA HIS A 191 -8.09 34.69 0.63
C HIS A 191 -6.91 35.63 0.33
N SER A 192 -6.06 35.93 1.32
CA SER A 192 -5.10 37.04 1.26
C SER A 192 -3.65 36.60 1.03
N HIS A 193 -3.30 35.35 1.32
CA HIS A 193 -1.95 34.82 1.07
C HIS A 193 -2.00 33.36 0.62
N ARG A 194 -1.20 32.99 -0.38
CA ARG A 194 -0.99 31.59 -0.78
C ARG A 194 0.23 31.04 -0.06
N SER A 195 0.04 30.58 1.18
CA SER A 195 1.11 29.99 2.00
C SER A 195 1.80 28.85 1.25
N GLY A 196 3.12 28.97 1.07
CA GLY A 196 3.93 27.94 0.45
C GLY A 196 4.11 26.72 1.35
N LEU A 197 4.61 25.63 0.77
CA LEU A 197 4.99 24.43 1.52
C LEU A 197 5.98 24.76 2.65
N LEU A 198 6.92 25.67 2.38
CA LEU A 198 7.89 26.16 3.36
C LEU A 198 7.27 27.04 4.45
N ASP A 199 6.20 27.77 4.15
CA ASP A 199 5.56 28.66 5.11
C ASP A 199 4.70 27.87 6.09
N ILE A 200 3.97 26.86 5.60
CA ILE A 200 3.31 25.86 6.46
C ILE A 200 4.34 25.07 7.29
N MET A 201 5.50 24.71 6.73
CA MET A 201 6.57 24.08 7.49
C MET A 201 7.11 24.99 8.61
N ARG A 202 7.37 26.28 8.31
CA ARG A 202 7.77 27.29 9.30
C ARG A 202 6.70 27.49 10.37
N GLN A 203 5.43 27.59 9.99
CA GLN A 203 4.28 27.76 10.88
C GLN A 203 4.16 26.59 11.87
N ILE A 204 4.25 25.34 11.38
CA ILE A 204 4.21 24.14 12.23
C ILE A 204 5.43 24.10 13.18
N TYR A 205 6.63 24.43 12.69
CA TYR A 205 7.85 24.41 13.51
C TYR A 205 7.80 25.42 14.66
N HIS A 206 7.38 26.66 14.38
CA HIS A 206 7.33 27.75 15.37
C HIS A 206 6.02 27.78 16.19
N GLU A 207 5.09 26.87 15.93
CA GLU A 207 3.80 26.79 16.63
C GLU A 207 4.00 26.58 18.14
N ARG A 208 3.73 27.61 18.95
CA ARG A 208 3.83 27.55 20.41
C ARG A 208 2.53 26.98 20.98
N ALA A 209 2.62 25.94 21.81
CA ALA A 209 1.48 25.50 22.61
C ALA A 209 1.31 26.41 23.83
N ALA A 210 0.09 26.93 24.07
CA ALA A 210 -0.22 27.67 25.28
C ALA A 210 0.06 26.82 26.56
N PRO A 211 0.55 27.45 27.65
CA PRO A 211 0.78 26.75 28.91
C PRO A 211 -0.54 26.22 29.47
N THR A 212 -0.56 24.93 29.82
CA THR A 212 -1.75 24.23 30.31
C THR A 212 -2.26 24.84 31.63
N PRO A 213 -3.54 25.24 31.73
CA PRO A 213 -4.16 25.50 33.02
C PRO A 213 -4.09 24.25 33.91
N ARG A 214 -3.61 24.38 35.15
CA ARG A 214 -3.66 23.28 36.11
C ARG A 214 -5.13 23.02 36.49
N SER A 215 -5.62 21.82 36.21
CA SER A 215 -6.90 21.33 36.73
C SER A 215 -6.76 19.88 37.22
N ALA A 216 -7.74 19.42 38.00
CA ALA A 216 -7.61 18.30 38.91
C ALA A 216 -7.52 16.91 38.23
N ALA A 217 -7.10 15.92 39.01
CA ALA A 217 -7.04 14.53 38.60
C ALA A 217 -8.43 13.93 38.35
N ALA A 218 -8.50 13.01 37.38
CA ALA A 218 -9.61 12.09 37.18
C ALA A 218 -9.04 10.68 37.03
N THR A 219 -9.64 9.71 37.71
CA THR A 219 -9.18 8.31 37.75
C THR A 219 -10.09 7.46 36.87
N GLU A 220 -9.60 6.95 35.74
CA GLU A 220 -10.36 6.05 34.86
C GLU A 220 -9.56 4.80 34.43
N SER A 221 -10.29 3.83 33.90
CA SER A 221 -10.07 2.40 34.14
C SER A 221 -8.99 1.70 33.30
N SER A 222 -8.64 0.48 33.72
CA SER A 222 -7.57 -0.35 33.18
C SER A 222 -7.88 -0.97 31.80
N THR A 223 -7.09 -0.58 30.80
CA THR A 223 -6.61 -1.36 29.62
C THR A 223 -6.07 -0.39 28.56
N VAL A 224 -6.79 0.71 28.31
CA VAL A 224 -6.38 1.79 27.38
C VAL A 224 -5.17 2.58 27.91
N ALA A 225 -5.07 2.69 29.25
CA ALA A 225 -4.06 3.47 29.96
C ALA A 225 -2.59 3.15 29.60
N ALA A 226 -2.28 1.94 29.11
CA ALA A 226 -0.91 1.58 28.71
C ALA A 226 -0.39 2.43 27.52
N VAL A 227 -1.26 2.75 26.56
CA VAL A 227 -0.90 3.55 25.37
C VAL A 227 -0.90 5.05 25.70
N GLU A 228 -1.83 5.50 26.55
CA GLU A 228 -1.87 6.89 27.01
C GLU A 228 -0.78 7.21 28.04
N GLY A 229 -0.31 6.23 28.82
CA GLY A 229 0.84 6.37 29.72
C GLY A 229 2.14 6.69 28.96
N ALA A 230 2.38 6.01 27.83
CA ALA A 230 3.50 6.35 26.94
C ALA A 230 3.35 7.77 26.35
N ALA A 231 2.17 8.10 25.82
CA ALA A 231 1.92 9.41 25.19
C ALA A 231 1.98 10.59 26.19
N SER A 232 1.51 10.40 27.42
CA SER A 232 1.53 11.41 28.48
C SER A 232 2.93 11.60 29.08
N THR A 233 3.73 10.53 29.20
CA THR A 233 5.14 10.62 29.60
C THR A 233 5.95 11.37 28.55
N VAL A 234 5.77 11.07 27.26
CA VAL A 234 6.39 11.83 26.15
C VAL A 234 5.96 13.31 26.16
N ASN A 235 4.68 13.62 26.40
CA ASN A 235 4.21 15.01 26.49
C ASN A 235 4.71 15.78 27.74
N LYS A 236 5.21 15.11 28.78
CA LYS A 236 5.87 15.75 29.93
C LYS A 236 7.35 16.10 29.67
N ILE A 237 8.00 15.40 28.74
CA ILE A 237 9.46 15.46 28.54
C ILE A 237 9.84 16.14 27.21
N ALA A 238 9.00 16.04 26.16
CA ALA A 238 9.30 16.62 24.85
C ALA A 238 9.26 18.16 24.87
N PRO A 239 10.23 18.85 24.24
CA PRO A 239 10.22 20.32 24.13
C PRO A 239 8.98 20.79 23.38
N ARG A 240 8.33 21.87 23.85
CA ARG A 240 7.02 22.33 23.35
C ARG A 240 7.05 23.11 22.02
N THR A 241 8.15 23.00 21.26
CA THR A 241 8.43 23.71 20.01
C THR A 241 9.24 22.83 19.05
N GLY A 242 9.24 23.16 17.75
CA GLY A 242 10.05 22.46 16.75
C GLY A 242 9.45 21.14 16.27
N LEU A 243 10.31 20.15 15.98
CA LEU A 243 9.96 18.95 15.19
C LEU A 243 8.79 18.13 15.74
N ILE A 244 8.58 18.10 17.07
CA ILE A 244 7.46 17.37 17.69
C ILE A 244 6.08 17.90 17.25
N ASN A 245 5.97 19.16 16.80
CA ASN A 245 4.72 19.72 16.29
C ASN A 245 4.25 19.02 15.02
N PHE A 246 5.16 18.47 14.22
CA PHE A 246 4.84 17.70 13.01
C PHE A 246 4.10 16.38 13.32
N TYR A 247 4.17 15.90 14.57
CA TYR A 247 3.54 14.65 15.03
C TYR A 247 2.18 14.86 15.74
N ARG A 248 1.58 16.07 15.66
CA ARG A 248 0.21 16.30 16.12
C ARG A 248 -0.77 15.35 15.44
N GLY A 249 -1.48 14.54 16.23
CA GLY A 249 -2.39 13.50 15.73
C GLY A 249 -1.74 12.16 15.39
N PHE A 250 -0.45 11.94 15.69
CA PHE A 250 0.20 10.64 15.46
C PHE A 250 -0.43 9.50 16.27
N ALA A 251 -0.70 9.70 17.57
CA ALA A 251 -1.32 8.70 18.44
C ALA A 251 -2.67 8.14 17.92
N PRO A 252 -3.69 8.95 17.56
CA PRO A 252 -4.90 8.41 16.93
C PRO A 252 -4.67 7.88 15.52
N THR A 253 -3.57 8.23 14.84
CA THR A 253 -3.21 7.58 13.57
C THR A 253 -2.87 6.11 13.79
N ILE A 254 -2.04 5.80 14.79
CA ILE A 254 -1.66 4.42 15.12
C ILE A 254 -2.85 3.66 15.73
N LEU A 255 -3.59 4.28 16.66
CA LEU A 255 -4.78 3.68 17.27
C LEU A 255 -5.84 3.31 16.22
N GLY A 256 -6.02 4.15 15.19
CA GLY A 256 -6.96 3.90 14.10
C GLY A 256 -6.53 2.82 13.09
N MET A 257 -5.25 2.42 13.07
CA MET A 257 -4.78 1.32 12.20
C MET A 257 -5.18 -0.06 12.75
N LEU A 258 -5.37 -0.20 14.06
CA LEU A 258 -5.76 -1.46 14.71
C LEU A 258 -7.19 -1.92 14.36
N PRO A 259 -8.27 -1.13 14.56
CA PRO A 259 -9.62 -1.54 14.16
C PRO A 259 -9.75 -1.65 12.64
N TYR A 260 -9.00 -0.83 11.88
CA TYR A 260 -8.98 -0.93 10.42
C TYR A 260 -8.46 -2.30 9.96
N ALA A 261 -7.32 -2.74 10.48
CA ALA A 261 -6.78 -4.06 10.16
C ALA A 261 -7.70 -5.19 10.66
N GLY A 262 -8.10 -5.15 11.93
CA GLY A 262 -8.92 -6.20 12.54
C GLY A 262 -10.26 -6.43 11.84
N ILE A 263 -11.00 -5.35 11.55
CA ILE A 263 -12.27 -5.44 10.82
C ILE A 263 -12.03 -5.79 9.34
N SER A 264 -10.89 -5.38 8.74
CA SER A 264 -10.59 -5.77 7.35
C SER A 264 -10.42 -7.28 7.20
N PHE A 265 -9.70 -7.93 8.12
CA PHE A 265 -9.57 -9.39 8.09
C PHE A 265 -10.89 -10.09 8.45
N LEU A 266 -11.56 -9.66 9.52
CA LEU A 266 -12.83 -10.26 9.95
C LEU A 266 -13.93 -10.17 8.90
N THR A 267 -14.13 -9.00 8.28
CA THR A 267 -15.14 -8.83 7.23
C THR A 267 -14.73 -9.50 5.93
N HIS A 268 -13.44 -9.47 5.54
CA HIS A 268 -12.97 -10.18 4.34
C HIS A 268 -13.23 -11.68 4.44
N ASP A 269 -12.87 -12.30 5.57
CA ASP A 269 -13.05 -13.74 5.77
C ASP A 269 -14.52 -14.11 5.95
N THR A 270 -15.30 -13.36 6.72
CA THR A 270 -16.76 -13.59 6.85
C THR A 270 -17.48 -13.48 5.51
N VAL A 271 -17.18 -12.46 4.70
CA VAL A 271 -17.80 -12.30 3.36
C VAL A 271 -17.27 -13.34 2.38
N GLY A 272 -15.99 -13.69 2.44
CA GLY A 272 -15.39 -14.73 1.62
C GLY A 272 -15.98 -16.12 1.92
N ASP A 273 -16.20 -16.44 3.19
CA ASP A 273 -16.78 -17.72 3.60
C ASP A 273 -18.30 -17.78 3.35
N PHE A 274 -19.01 -16.63 3.42
CA PHE A 274 -20.36 -16.51 2.86
C PHE A 274 -20.39 -16.81 1.36
N PHE A 275 -19.46 -16.25 0.56
CA PHE A 275 -19.37 -16.57 -0.86
C PHE A 275 -18.97 -18.04 -1.13
N ARG A 276 -18.25 -18.71 -0.21
CA ARG A 276 -17.94 -20.15 -0.28
C ARG A 276 -19.09 -21.06 0.16
N HIS A 277 -20.20 -20.52 0.66
CA HIS A 277 -21.35 -21.32 1.09
C HIS A 277 -21.86 -22.23 -0.05
N PRO A 278 -22.26 -23.49 0.21
CA PRO A 278 -22.55 -24.47 -0.85
C PRO A 278 -23.57 -24.04 -1.91
N SER A 279 -24.52 -23.17 -1.57
CA SER A 279 -25.50 -22.60 -2.51
C SER A 279 -24.93 -21.54 -3.47
N LEU A 280 -23.82 -20.88 -3.11
CA LEU A 280 -23.17 -19.83 -3.90
C LEU A 280 -21.90 -20.33 -4.60
N ALA A 281 -21.24 -21.34 -4.04
CA ALA A 281 -20.04 -21.97 -4.55
C ALA A 281 -20.00 -22.25 -6.08
N PRO A 282 -21.09 -22.67 -6.75
CA PRO A 282 -21.10 -22.88 -8.21
C PRO A 282 -20.83 -21.62 -9.05
N TYR A 283 -21.07 -20.42 -8.47
CA TYR A 283 -20.96 -19.12 -9.15
C TYR A 283 -19.78 -18.28 -8.65
N THR A 284 -19.32 -18.50 -7.43
CA THR A 284 -18.33 -17.66 -6.73
C THR A 284 -16.90 -18.20 -6.80
N LEU A 285 -16.71 -19.51 -6.96
CA LEU A 285 -15.39 -20.14 -6.95
C LEU A 285 -14.71 -20.04 -8.32
N LYS A 286 -13.37 -20.00 -8.33
CA LYS A 286 -12.58 -20.20 -9.56
C LYS A 286 -12.66 -21.69 -9.92
N ARG A 287 -13.52 -22.04 -10.90
CA ARG A 287 -13.58 -23.40 -11.46
C ARG A 287 -12.19 -23.82 -11.93
N ALA A 288 -11.74 -25.01 -11.51
CA ALA A 288 -10.53 -25.60 -12.06
C ALA A 288 -10.76 -25.91 -13.54
N VAL A 289 -9.91 -25.33 -14.39
CA VAL A 289 -9.76 -25.65 -15.82
C VAL A 289 -8.28 -25.99 -15.98
N ASP A 290 -7.99 -27.10 -16.62
CA ASP A 290 -6.67 -27.73 -16.55
C ASP A 290 -5.56 -26.85 -17.14
N GLY A 291 -4.42 -26.78 -16.43
CA GLY A 291 -3.16 -26.22 -16.93
C GLY A 291 -2.56 -25.03 -16.16
N ASP A 292 -3.37 -24.14 -15.57
CA ASP A 292 -2.90 -22.85 -15.00
C ASP A 292 -2.90 -22.79 -13.45
N ILE A 293 -2.75 -23.94 -12.78
CA ILE A 293 -2.64 -24.01 -11.32
C ILE A 293 -1.19 -24.33 -10.94
N ASP A 294 -0.45 -23.29 -10.52
CA ASP A 294 0.85 -23.43 -9.84
C ASP A 294 0.70 -24.35 -8.62
N PRO A 295 1.31 -25.56 -8.61
CA PRO A 295 1.06 -26.56 -7.57
C PRO A 295 1.47 -26.05 -6.19
N ARG A 296 2.46 -25.15 -6.10
CA ARG A 296 2.90 -24.54 -4.83
C ARG A 296 1.79 -23.71 -4.18
N LYS A 297 0.89 -23.14 -4.99
CA LYS A 297 -0.29 -22.40 -4.51
C LYS A 297 -1.47 -23.31 -4.22
N ALA A 298 -1.58 -24.46 -4.89
CA ALA A 298 -2.59 -25.47 -4.59
C ALA A 298 -2.34 -26.08 -3.20
N GLU A 299 -1.10 -26.47 -2.90
CA GLU A 299 -0.76 -27.05 -1.59
C GLU A 299 -0.95 -26.06 -0.43
N LEU A 300 -0.56 -24.79 -0.61
CA LEU A 300 -0.76 -23.76 0.43
C LEU A 300 -2.25 -23.42 0.68
N ASN A 301 -3.14 -23.66 -0.30
CA ASN A 301 -4.58 -23.40 -0.21
C ASN A 301 -5.44 -24.67 -0.06
N LYS A 302 -4.84 -25.82 0.26
CA LYS A 302 -5.49 -27.15 0.31
C LYS A 302 -6.76 -27.21 1.18
N ASN A 303 -6.93 -26.25 2.10
CA ASN A 303 -8.06 -26.17 3.04
C ASN A 303 -9.08 -25.04 2.75
N ARG A 304 -8.89 -24.18 1.73
CA ARG A 304 -9.86 -23.10 1.38
C ARG A 304 -9.94 -22.90 -0.14
N PRO A 305 -11.10 -23.12 -0.79
CA PRO A 305 -11.22 -22.92 -2.22
C PRO A 305 -11.14 -21.44 -2.60
N LEU A 306 -10.51 -21.17 -3.74
CA LEU A 306 -10.28 -19.82 -4.25
C LEU A 306 -11.56 -19.24 -4.86
N LEU A 307 -11.86 -18.00 -4.51
CA LEU A 307 -12.90 -17.21 -5.18
C LEU A 307 -12.44 -16.85 -6.59
N ASN A 308 -13.38 -16.52 -7.46
CA ASN A 308 -13.09 -15.84 -8.71
C ASN A 308 -12.79 -14.34 -8.45
N ALA A 309 -12.13 -13.69 -9.41
CA ALA A 309 -11.69 -12.30 -9.28
C ALA A 309 -12.80 -11.29 -8.89
N PRO A 310 -14.01 -11.28 -9.49
CA PRO A 310 -15.03 -10.30 -9.09
C PRO A 310 -15.56 -10.50 -7.67
N PHE A 311 -15.71 -11.74 -7.19
CA PHE A 311 -16.15 -11.98 -5.80
C PHE A 311 -15.03 -11.75 -4.77
N GLU A 312 -13.76 -12.01 -5.12
CA GLU A 312 -12.60 -11.62 -4.31
C GLU A 312 -12.50 -10.09 -4.17
N LEU A 313 -12.63 -9.35 -5.28
CA LEU A 313 -12.67 -7.89 -5.29
C LEU A 313 -13.86 -7.34 -4.51
N LEU A 314 -15.04 -7.97 -4.58
CA LEU A 314 -16.22 -7.59 -3.81
C LEU A 314 -16.03 -7.82 -2.30
N ALA A 315 -15.43 -8.94 -1.90
CA ALA A 315 -15.08 -9.21 -0.49
C ALA A 315 -14.08 -8.16 0.03
N GLY A 316 -13.04 -7.83 -0.73
CA GLY A 316 -12.09 -6.77 -0.40
C GLY A 316 -12.74 -5.38 -0.33
N ALA A 317 -13.68 -5.07 -1.21
CA ALA A 317 -14.41 -3.80 -1.19
C ALA A 317 -15.32 -3.67 0.05
N LEU A 318 -16.11 -4.70 0.36
CA LEU A 318 -16.99 -4.73 1.53
C LEU A 318 -16.18 -4.67 2.84
N ALA A 319 -15.06 -5.41 2.91
CA ALA A 319 -14.12 -5.32 4.02
C ALA A 319 -13.54 -3.91 4.18
N GLY A 320 -13.12 -3.27 3.08
CA GLY A 320 -12.63 -1.89 3.09
C GLY A 320 -13.65 -0.87 3.61
N LEU A 321 -14.93 -1.03 3.26
CA LEU A 321 -16.02 -0.18 3.73
C LEU A 321 -16.28 -0.37 5.24
N ALA A 322 -16.36 -1.61 5.72
CA ALA A 322 -16.54 -1.92 7.15
C ALA A 322 -15.36 -1.42 8.00
N SER A 323 -14.13 -1.60 7.51
CA SER A 323 -12.88 -1.15 8.15
C SER A 323 -12.79 0.37 8.23
N GLN A 324 -13.18 1.06 7.16
CA GLN A 324 -13.27 2.52 7.18
C GLN A 324 -14.35 2.99 8.16
N THR A 325 -15.51 2.32 8.23
CA THR A 325 -16.62 2.66 9.14
C THR A 325 -16.20 2.59 10.62
N SER A 326 -15.65 1.46 11.03
CA SER A 326 -15.23 1.19 12.43
C SER A 326 -14.12 2.14 12.90
N SER A 327 -13.19 2.47 12.00
CA SER A 327 -12.05 3.35 12.30
C SER A 327 -12.37 4.84 12.18
N TYR A 328 -13.55 5.19 11.64
CA TYR A 328 -13.88 6.56 11.25
C TYR A 328 -13.92 7.58 12.41
N PRO A 329 -14.45 7.27 13.60
CA PRO A 329 -14.43 8.18 14.75
C PRO A 329 -13.00 8.61 15.12
N ILE A 330 -12.05 7.68 15.05
CA ILE A 330 -10.63 7.94 15.31
C ILE A 330 -10.01 8.74 14.16
N GLU A 331 -10.45 8.53 12.90
CA GLU A 331 -10.04 9.37 11.76
C GLU A 331 -10.49 10.84 11.95
N VAL A 332 -11.70 11.08 12.46
CA VAL A 332 -12.20 12.44 12.74
C VAL A 332 -11.44 13.10 13.91
N ILE A 333 -11.26 12.40 15.03
CA ILE A 333 -10.42 12.87 16.15
C ILE A 333 -9.02 13.25 15.65
N ARG A 334 -8.40 12.38 14.85
CA ARG A 334 -7.10 12.61 14.21
C ARG A 334 -7.09 13.89 13.37
N ARG A 335 -8.08 14.11 12.49
CA ARG A 335 -8.11 15.34 11.66
C ARG A 335 -8.25 16.60 12.51
N ARG A 336 -9.10 16.59 13.54
CA ARG A 336 -9.22 17.73 14.47
C ARG A 336 -7.91 17.99 15.24
N MET A 337 -7.26 16.95 15.77
CA MET A 337 -5.94 17.08 16.43
C MET A 337 -4.83 17.57 15.47
N GLN A 338 -4.88 17.19 14.20
CA GLN A 338 -3.94 17.67 13.18
C GLN A 338 -4.11 19.18 12.91
N VAL A 339 -5.34 19.70 12.85
CA VAL A 339 -5.59 21.12 12.59
C VAL A 339 -5.64 22.01 13.83
N GLY A 340 -5.78 21.47 15.04
CA GLY A 340 -6.03 22.27 16.26
C GLY A 340 -5.07 23.45 16.47
N GLY A 341 -3.79 23.28 16.14
CA GLY A 341 -2.77 24.33 16.17
C GLY A 341 -2.84 25.40 15.07
N ALA A 342 -3.90 25.41 14.26
CA ALA A 342 -4.25 26.45 13.29
C ALA A 342 -5.67 27.02 13.51
N VAL A 343 -6.38 26.57 14.56
CA VAL A 343 -7.78 26.92 14.84
C VAL A 343 -8.01 27.32 16.31
N GLY A 344 -7.12 26.92 17.22
CA GLY A 344 -7.15 27.31 18.63
C GLY A 344 -5.88 28.03 19.09
N ASP A 345 -5.79 28.18 20.41
CA ASP A 345 -4.67 28.70 21.23
C ASP A 345 -3.35 27.89 21.16
N GLY A 346 -3.18 27.04 20.14
CA GLY A 346 -2.06 26.11 20.03
C GLY A 346 -2.12 24.92 21.01
N HIS A 347 -3.12 24.83 21.90
CA HIS A 347 -3.19 23.77 22.90
C HIS A 347 -3.23 22.37 22.26
N ARG A 348 -2.52 21.42 22.89
CA ARG A 348 -2.41 20.05 22.41
C ARG A 348 -3.50 19.18 23.03
N LEU A 349 -4.72 19.35 22.52
CA LEU A 349 -5.89 18.57 22.91
C LEU A 349 -5.57 17.06 22.93
N GLY A 350 -6.00 16.36 23.99
CA GLY A 350 -5.91 14.90 24.09
C GLY A 350 -6.85 14.16 23.12
N ILE A 351 -6.70 12.83 23.01
CA ILE A 351 -7.63 11.99 22.23
C ILE A 351 -9.03 12.04 22.88
N ALA A 352 -9.12 11.70 24.17
CA ALA A 352 -10.37 11.73 24.93
C ALA A 352 -10.99 13.14 24.98
N GLU A 353 -10.17 14.17 25.17
CA GLU A 353 -10.61 15.58 25.18
C GLU A 353 -11.16 16.03 23.82
N THR A 354 -10.48 15.71 22.72
CA THR A 354 -10.98 15.97 21.36
C THR A 354 -12.29 15.21 21.11
N GLY A 355 -12.39 13.97 21.58
CA GLY A 355 -13.63 13.17 21.55
C GLY A 355 -14.77 13.84 22.31
N ARG A 356 -14.54 14.23 23.57
CA ARG A 356 -15.51 14.96 24.41
C ARG A 356 -15.95 16.27 23.73
N LYS A 357 -15.03 17.00 23.10
CA LYS A 357 -15.34 18.22 22.34
C LYS A 357 -16.24 17.94 21.13
N ILE A 358 -15.94 16.91 20.32
CA ILE A 358 -16.81 16.47 19.22
C ILE A 358 -18.22 16.10 19.73
N TRP A 359 -18.30 15.35 20.84
CA TRP A 359 -19.57 14.93 21.41
C TRP A 359 -20.42 16.11 21.89
N LEU A 360 -19.82 17.09 22.57
CA LEU A 360 -20.52 18.28 23.06
C LEU A 360 -20.94 19.24 21.93
N GLU A 361 -20.13 19.38 20.87
CA GLU A 361 -20.41 20.30 19.75
C GLU A 361 -21.35 19.70 18.69
N CYS A 362 -21.30 18.39 18.47
CA CYS A 362 -21.89 17.74 17.29
C CYS A 362 -22.60 16.40 17.60
N GLY A 363 -22.62 15.97 18.86
CA GLY A 363 -23.15 14.68 19.29
C GLY A 363 -22.48 13.49 18.59
N PHE A 364 -23.17 12.34 18.59
CA PHE A 364 -22.76 11.13 17.88
C PHE A 364 -22.44 11.40 16.41
N ARG A 365 -23.29 12.16 15.68
CA ARG A 365 -23.13 12.43 14.24
C ARG A 365 -21.82 13.13 13.89
N GLY A 366 -21.24 13.92 14.81
CA GLY A 366 -19.94 14.58 14.64
C GLY A 366 -18.80 13.64 14.26
N PHE A 367 -18.81 12.42 14.78
CA PHE A 367 -17.77 11.41 14.52
C PHE A 367 -17.87 10.75 13.15
N TRP A 368 -18.98 10.91 12.41
CA TRP A 368 -19.19 10.33 11.07
C TRP A 368 -19.20 11.38 9.93
N VAL A 369 -18.85 12.63 10.24
CA VAL A 369 -18.79 13.73 9.27
C VAL A 369 -17.82 13.43 8.12
N GLY A 370 -18.34 13.43 6.88
CA GLY A 370 -17.57 13.22 5.65
C GLY A 370 -17.36 11.76 5.23
N LEU A 371 -17.93 10.77 5.95
CA LEU A 371 -17.73 9.34 5.62
C LEU A 371 -18.23 9.00 4.21
N THR A 372 -19.36 9.57 3.78
CA THR A 372 -19.91 9.39 2.42
C THR A 372 -18.96 9.84 1.32
N ILE A 373 -18.26 10.97 1.50
CA ILE A 373 -17.18 11.43 0.59
C ILE A 373 -16.06 10.39 0.54
N GLY A 374 -15.77 9.77 1.68
CA GLY A 374 -14.85 8.64 1.82
C GLY A 374 -15.22 7.41 0.99
N TYR A 375 -16.52 7.15 0.76
CA TYR A 375 -17.00 6.06 -0.09
C TYR A 375 -17.06 6.44 -1.57
N ILE A 376 -17.64 7.61 -1.90
CA ILE A 376 -17.82 8.10 -3.28
C ILE A 376 -16.49 8.09 -4.06
N LYS A 377 -15.38 8.43 -3.39
CA LYS A 377 -14.05 8.47 -4.01
C LYS A 377 -13.42 7.09 -4.27
N VAL A 378 -13.91 6.00 -3.68
CA VAL A 378 -13.29 4.66 -3.76
C VAL A 378 -13.26 4.16 -5.20
N VAL A 379 -14.42 4.20 -5.87
CA VAL A 379 -14.60 3.72 -7.25
C VAL A 379 -13.69 4.46 -8.25
N PRO A 380 -13.73 5.81 -8.38
CA PRO A 380 -12.85 6.51 -9.31
C PRO A 380 -11.37 6.39 -8.95
N MET A 381 -11.00 6.32 -7.66
CA MET A 381 -9.61 6.13 -7.26
C MET A 381 -9.07 4.79 -7.77
N TYR A 382 -9.78 3.68 -7.55
CA TYR A 382 -9.31 2.37 -8.00
C TYR A 382 -9.43 2.18 -9.52
N ALA A 383 -10.49 2.66 -10.16
CA ALA A 383 -10.64 2.59 -11.61
C ALA A 383 -9.47 3.29 -12.34
N VAL A 384 -9.10 4.49 -11.89
CA VAL A 384 -7.95 5.23 -12.45
C VAL A 384 -6.62 4.57 -12.08
N ALA A 385 -6.47 4.03 -10.87
CA ALA A 385 -5.27 3.30 -10.48
C ALA A 385 -5.02 2.09 -11.40
N PHE A 386 -6.01 1.21 -11.58
CA PHE A 386 -5.87 0.04 -12.47
C PHE A 386 -5.63 0.45 -13.93
N PHE A 387 -6.41 1.41 -14.45
CA PHE A 387 -6.24 1.88 -15.83
C PHE A 387 -4.83 2.43 -16.10
N VAL A 388 -4.30 3.29 -15.22
CA VAL A 388 -2.96 3.86 -15.40
C VAL A 388 -1.88 2.81 -15.14
N TYR A 389 -2.07 1.92 -14.17
CA TYR A 389 -1.12 0.84 -13.89
C TYR A 389 -0.92 -0.07 -15.10
N GLU A 390 -2.00 -0.59 -15.70
CA GLU A 390 -1.88 -1.46 -16.88
C GLU A 390 -1.27 -0.74 -18.10
N ARG A 391 -1.62 0.54 -18.32
CA ARG A 391 -1.03 1.33 -19.41
C ARG A 391 0.47 1.58 -19.23
N VAL A 392 0.91 1.91 -18.01
CA VAL A 392 2.34 2.12 -17.71
C VAL A 392 3.11 0.79 -17.70
N LYS A 393 2.51 -0.30 -17.17
CA LYS A 393 3.06 -1.66 -17.20
C LYS A 393 3.29 -2.15 -18.63
N GLY A 394 2.33 -1.92 -19.53
CA GLY A 394 2.48 -2.20 -20.96
C GLY A 394 3.58 -1.36 -21.62
N SER A 395 3.59 -0.05 -21.37
CA SER A 395 4.61 0.87 -21.91
C SER A 395 6.04 0.53 -21.47
N LEU A 396 6.20 0.06 -20.23
CA LEU A 396 7.49 -0.36 -19.66
C LEU A 396 7.88 -1.81 -20.01
N ARG A 397 7.14 -2.49 -20.92
CA ARG A 397 7.31 -3.90 -21.32
C ARG A 397 7.36 -4.88 -20.12
N ILE A 398 6.57 -4.64 -19.06
CA ILE A 398 6.45 -5.50 -17.86
C ILE A 398 5.23 -6.44 -17.92
N GLY A 399 4.56 -6.51 -19.08
CA GLY A 399 3.27 -7.21 -19.33
C GLY A 399 3.22 -8.64 -18.85
#